data_AF-A0A7S2F2B9-F1
#
_entry.id   AF-A0A7S2F2B9-F1
#
_cell.length_a   1.000
_cell.length_b   1.000
_cell.length_c   1.000
_cell.angle_alpha   90.00
_cell.angle_beta   90.00
_cell.angle_gamma   90.00
#
_symmetry.space_group_name_H-M   'P 1'
#
loop_
_entity.id
_entity.type
_entity.pdbx_description
1 polymer ?
#
loop_
_entity_poly.entity_id
_entity_poly.type
_entity_poly.pdbx_seq_one_letter_code
_entity_poly.pdbx_strand_id
1 'polypeptide(L)'
;RKIWAGLDINQSGFLTLDEWDPAGFKSLVEFRDICRYHYGSVDAAFSLGLDRSGSNTVTAPELLKFCEEKDYTGDPQALFRVLDLEMRGYLTSDSLDFLSRWQGERFFKPPQVPGFSATHVLGQAAKVPTAPLTSPLKRRPRLW
;
A
#
# COMPACT_ATOMS: atom_id res chain seq x y z
N ARG A 1 4.82 -14.77 31.52
CA ARG A 1 4.81 -13.35 31.05
C ARG A 1 6.07 -12.95 30.27
N LYS A 2 6.85 -13.87 29.69
CA LYS A 2 8.10 -13.54 28.95
C LYS A 2 7.93 -13.51 27.41
N ILE A 3 6.85 -14.08 26.89
CA ILE A 3 6.59 -14.17 25.44
C ILE A 3 6.36 -12.77 24.85
N TRP A 4 5.52 -11.96 25.51
CA TRP A 4 5.23 -10.59 25.10
C TRP A 4 6.46 -9.69 25.00
N ALA A 5 7.37 -9.77 25.98
CA ALA A 5 8.60 -8.98 25.98
C ALA A 5 9.64 -9.45 24.94
N GLY A 6 9.50 -10.68 24.42
CA GLY A 6 10.36 -11.20 23.36
C GLY A 6 9.88 -10.82 21.95
N LEU A 7 8.61 -10.45 21.80
CA LEU A 7 8.00 -10.06 20.53
C LEU A 7 7.89 -8.54 20.33
N ASP A 8 7.77 -7.76 21.41
CA ASP A 8 7.81 -6.30 21.38
C ASP A 8 9.27 -5.82 21.24
N ILE A 9 9.81 -5.93 20.02
CA ILE A 9 11.22 -5.68 19.70
C ILE A 9 11.55 -4.19 19.88
N ASN A 10 10.59 -3.32 19.56
CA ASN A 10 10.75 -1.88 19.65
C ASN A 10 10.39 -1.29 21.04
N GLN A 11 9.96 -2.12 22.00
CA GLN A 11 9.51 -1.70 23.34
C GLN A 11 8.43 -0.62 23.30
N SER A 12 7.56 -0.66 22.30
CA SER A 12 6.46 0.29 22.15
C SER A 12 5.34 0.05 23.17
N GLY A 13 5.31 -1.14 23.77
CA GLY A 13 4.25 -1.56 24.70
C GLY A 13 3.02 -2.13 24.00
N PHE A 14 3.08 -2.30 22.68
CA PHE A 14 2.07 -2.96 21.86
C PHE A 14 2.77 -3.77 20.75
N LEU A 15 2.12 -4.83 20.29
CA LEU A 15 2.67 -5.69 19.26
C LEU A 15 2.05 -5.33 17.90
N THR A 16 2.90 -5.05 16.90
CA THR A 16 2.47 -4.71 15.55
C THR A 16 2.49 -5.92 14.62
N LEU A 17 1.86 -5.78 13.44
CA LEU A 17 1.79 -6.87 12.47
C LEU A 17 3.15 -7.14 11.83
N ASP A 18 4.01 -6.13 11.60
CA ASP A 18 5.39 -6.37 11.15
C ASP A 18 6.22 -7.17 12.17
N GLU A 19 6.02 -6.95 13.47
CA GLU A 19 6.73 -7.66 14.54
C GLU A 19 6.22 -9.09 14.73
N TRP A 20 4.91 -9.30 14.57
CA TRP A 20 4.27 -10.62 14.70
C TRP A 20 4.42 -11.48 13.45
N ASP A 21 4.15 -10.90 12.28
CA ASP A 21 4.19 -11.55 10.97
C ASP A 21 4.72 -10.58 9.89
N PRO A 22 6.05 -10.42 9.80
CA PRO A 22 6.67 -9.56 8.80
C PRO A 22 6.31 -9.93 7.35
N ALA A 23 6.07 -11.22 7.10
CA ALA A 23 5.75 -11.73 5.76
C ALA A 23 4.32 -11.36 5.36
N GLY A 24 3.35 -11.53 6.25
CA GLY A 24 1.97 -11.09 6.05
C GLY A 24 1.88 -9.57 5.92
N PHE A 25 2.61 -8.82 6.75
CA PHE A 25 2.69 -7.37 6.66
C PHE A 25 3.17 -6.92 5.27
N LYS A 26 4.32 -7.44 4.81
CA LYS A 26 4.87 -7.10 3.49
C LYS A 26 3.89 -7.41 2.36
N SER A 27 3.25 -8.57 2.42
CA SER A 27 2.28 -9.02 1.43
C SER A 27 1.11 -8.04 1.28
N LEU A 28 0.53 -7.60 2.40
CA LEU A 28 -0.59 -6.67 2.40
C LEU A 28 -0.18 -5.26 1.95
N VAL A 29 1.00 -4.79 2.36
CA VAL A 29 1.53 -3.48 1.94
C VAL A 29 1.74 -3.46 0.43
N GLU A 30 2.42 -4.46 -0.11
CA GLU A 30 2.73 -4.56 -1.53
C GLU A 30 1.46 -4.64 -2.38
N PHE A 31 0.49 -5.48 -1.99
CA PHE A 31 -0.79 -5.57 -2.68
C PHE A 31 -1.52 -4.21 -2.69
N ARG A 32 -1.60 -3.53 -1.54
CA ARG A 32 -2.23 -2.21 -1.44
C ARG A 32 -1.53 -1.19 -2.34
N ASP A 33 -0.21 -1.21 -2.37
CA ASP A 33 0.59 -0.26 -3.15
C ASP A 33 0.42 -0.51 -4.66
N ILE A 34 0.34 -1.77 -5.09
CA ILE A 34 -0.03 -2.16 -6.47
C ILE A 34 -1.43 -1.62 -6.83
N CYS A 35 -2.42 -1.82 -5.96
CA CYS A 35 -3.79 -1.32 -6.19
C CYS A 35 -3.81 0.21 -6.34
N ARG A 36 -3.12 0.93 -5.45
CA ARG A 36 -3.05 2.40 -5.48
C ARG A 36 -2.27 2.91 -6.69
N TYR A 37 -1.17 2.26 -7.06
CA TYR A 37 -0.33 2.67 -8.19
C TYR A 37 -1.06 2.54 -9.52
N HIS A 38 -1.78 1.43 -9.75
CA HIS A 38 -2.45 1.18 -11.02
C HIS A 38 -3.87 1.77 -11.13
N TYR A 39 -4.60 1.88 -10.01
CA TYR A 39 -6.03 2.26 -10.03
C TYR A 39 -6.36 3.47 -9.14
N GLY A 40 -5.40 3.99 -8.37
CA GLY A 40 -5.58 5.12 -7.46
C GLY A 40 -6.14 4.76 -6.09
N SER A 41 -7.00 3.74 -5.99
CA SER A 41 -7.54 3.23 -4.73
C SER A 41 -7.74 1.70 -4.77
N VAL A 42 -7.84 1.07 -3.59
CA VAL A 42 -8.12 -0.37 -3.49
C VAL A 42 -9.53 -0.68 -3.97
N ASP A 43 -10.50 0.19 -3.66
CA ASP A 43 -11.88 0.06 -4.15
C ASP A 43 -11.97 0.15 -5.68
N ALA A 44 -11.25 1.10 -6.31
CA ALA A 44 -11.15 1.17 -7.76
C ALA A 44 -10.44 -0.04 -8.36
N ALA A 45 -9.41 -0.57 -7.69
CA ALA A 45 -8.74 -1.79 -8.11
C ALA A 45 -9.66 -3.01 -8.02
N PHE A 46 -10.54 -3.06 -7.03
CA PHE A 46 -11.55 -4.11 -6.89
C PHE A 46 -12.51 -4.09 -8.08
N SER A 47 -13.19 -2.98 -8.33
CA SER A 47 -14.21 -2.91 -9.39
C SER A 47 -13.64 -2.92 -10.82
N LEU A 48 -12.47 -2.33 -11.05
CA LEU A 48 -11.90 -2.22 -12.41
C LEU A 48 -10.89 -3.32 -12.74
N GLY A 49 -10.21 -3.85 -11.73
CA GLY A 49 -9.08 -4.76 -11.91
C GLY A 49 -9.40 -6.21 -11.59
N LEU A 50 -9.94 -6.44 -10.39
CA LEU A 50 -10.18 -7.77 -9.81
C LEU A 50 -11.53 -8.35 -10.26
N ASP A 51 -12.64 -7.61 -10.09
CA ASP A 51 -13.99 -8.04 -10.44
C ASP A 51 -14.36 -7.70 -11.89
N ARG A 52 -13.62 -8.27 -12.85
CA ARG A 52 -13.90 -8.07 -14.29
C ARG A 52 -15.24 -8.67 -14.73
N SER A 53 -15.75 -9.63 -13.97
CA SER A 53 -17.02 -10.30 -14.22
C SER A 53 -18.22 -9.46 -13.74
N GLY A 54 -18.00 -8.44 -12.90
CA GLY A 54 -19.05 -7.62 -12.30
C GLY A 54 -19.93 -8.40 -11.33
N SER A 55 -19.38 -9.44 -10.70
CA SER A 55 -20.08 -10.33 -9.77
C SER A 55 -20.18 -9.74 -8.35
N ASN A 56 -19.51 -8.62 -8.09
CA ASN A 56 -19.26 -8.03 -6.78
C ASN A 56 -18.52 -8.98 -5.81
N THR A 57 -17.90 -10.03 -6.34
CA THR A 57 -17.11 -11.00 -5.60
C THR A 57 -15.82 -11.30 -6.34
N VAL A 58 -14.75 -11.58 -5.61
CA VAL A 58 -13.46 -11.96 -6.18
C VAL A 58 -13.06 -13.30 -5.62
N THR A 59 -12.97 -14.29 -6.49
CA THR A 59 -12.54 -15.64 -6.15
C THR A 59 -11.02 -15.74 -6.12
N ALA A 60 -10.48 -16.78 -5.47
CA ALA A 60 -9.04 -17.05 -5.46
C ALA A 60 -8.39 -17.02 -6.86
N PRO A 61 -8.91 -17.71 -7.91
CA PRO A 61 -8.28 -17.67 -9.22
C PRO A 61 -8.27 -16.27 -9.86
N GLU A 62 -9.26 -15.43 -9.60
CA GLU A 62 -9.30 -14.05 -10.10
C GLU A 62 -8.21 -13.20 -9.44
N LEU A 63 -8.04 -13.34 -8.13
CA LEU A 63 -6.98 -12.65 -7.39
C LEU A 63 -5.59 -13.14 -7.78
N LEU A 64 -5.40 -14.46 -7.96
CA LEU A 64 -4.14 -15.03 -8.43
C LEU A 64 -3.74 -14.45 -9.79
N LYS A 65 -4.67 -14.45 -10.75
CA LYS A 65 -4.44 -13.87 -12.07
C LYS A 65 -4.12 -12.38 -12.00
N PHE A 66 -4.81 -11.63 -11.14
CA PHE A 66 -4.50 -10.22 -10.93
C PHE A 66 -3.08 -10.02 -10.39
N CYS A 67 -2.65 -10.83 -9.43
CA CYS A 67 -1.31 -10.76 -8.84
C CYS A 67 -0.23 -11.08 -9.88
N GLU A 68 -0.45 -12.10 -10.72
CA GLU A 68 0.44 -12.46 -11.82
C GLU A 68 0.54 -11.34 -12.87
N GLU A 69 -0.57 -10.72 -13.25
CA GLU A 69 -0.59 -9.63 -14.25
C GLU A 69 0.03 -8.31 -13.75
N LYS A 70 0.18 -8.14 -12.43
CA LYS A 70 0.68 -6.92 -11.80
C LYS A 70 2.04 -7.11 -11.12
N ASP A 71 2.73 -8.20 -11.44
CA ASP A 71 4.08 -8.50 -10.94
C ASP A 71 4.17 -8.51 -9.40
N TYR A 72 3.12 -8.99 -8.71
CA TYR A 72 3.15 -9.16 -7.26
C TYR A 72 4.19 -10.22 -6.88
N THR A 73 5.08 -9.89 -5.94
CA THR A 73 6.25 -10.73 -5.62
C THR A 73 6.01 -11.76 -4.51
N GLY A 74 4.90 -11.65 -3.77
CA GLY A 74 4.52 -12.57 -2.71
C GLY A 74 3.76 -13.80 -3.20
N ASP A 75 3.31 -14.65 -2.27
CA ASP A 75 2.41 -15.79 -2.56
C ASP A 75 0.95 -15.28 -2.67
N PRO A 76 0.32 -15.30 -3.87
CA PRO A 76 -1.05 -14.83 -4.03
C PRO A 76 -2.06 -15.69 -3.28
N GLN A 77 -1.76 -16.98 -3.07
CA GLN A 77 -2.66 -17.89 -2.37
C GLN A 77 -2.61 -17.66 -0.85
N ALA A 78 -1.44 -17.34 -0.30
CA ALA A 78 -1.34 -16.83 1.06
C ALA A 78 -2.06 -15.49 1.22
N LEU A 79 -1.86 -14.57 0.27
CA LEU A 79 -2.55 -13.28 0.29
C LEU A 79 -4.08 -13.46 0.32
N PHE A 80 -4.63 -14.33 -0.53
CA PHE A 80 -6.06 -14.62 -0.51
C PHE A 80 -6.55 -15.11 0.85
N ARG A 81 -5.82 -16.04 1.49
CA ARG A 81 -6.16 -16.56 2.83
C ARG A 81 -6.13 -15.47 3.90
N VAL A 82 -5.23 -14.50 3.79
CA VAL A 82 -5.14 -13.37 4.73
C VAL A 82 -6.28 -12.38 4.52
N LEU A 83 -6.70 -12.18 3.27
CA LEU A 83 -7.80 -11.26 2.93
C LEU A 83 -9.19 -11.86 3.19
N ASP A 84 -9.34 -13.19 3.10
CA ASP A 84 -10.58 -13.90 3.37
C ASP A 84 -10.81 -14.11 4.88
N LEU A 85 -10.94 -13.00 5.61
CA LEU A 85 -11.10 -12.98 7.07
C LEU A 85 -12.32 -13.78 7.56
N GLU A 86 -13.36 -13.85 6.72
CA GLU A 86 -14.62 -14.54 7.02
C GLU A 86 -14.66 -15.98 6.50
N MET A 87 -13.57 -16.44 5.86
CA MET A 87 -13.43 -17.78 5.29
C MET A 87 -14.58 -18.17 4.35
N ARG A 88 -15.08 -17.19 3.57
CA ARG A 88 -16.20 -17.38 2.64
C ARG A 88 -15.77 -18.06 1.34
N GLY A 89 -14.47 -18.04 1.05
CA GLY A 89 -13.91 -18.51 -0.23
C GLY A 89 -14.02 -17.48 -1.36
N TYR A 90 -14.43 -16.25 -1.05
CA TYR A 90 -14.48 -15.11 -1.97
C TYR A 90 -14.31 -13.80 -1.19
N LEU A 91 -13.78 -12.79 -1.87
CA LEU A 91 -13.57 -11.45 -1.33
C LEU A 91 -14.65 -10.50 -1.85
N THR A 92 -15.08 -9.56 -1.02
CA THR A 92 -15.99 -8.48 -1.40
C THR A 92 -15.28 -7.13 -1.25
N SER A 93 -15.84 -6.05 -1.80
CA SER A 93 -15.28 -4.70 -1.56
C SER A 93 -15.19 -4.40 -0.07
N ASP A 94 -16.22 -4.76 0.71
CA ASP A 94 -16.22 -4.60 2.18
C ASP A 94 -15.06 -5.36 2.85
N SER A 95 -14.72 -6.55 2.35
CA SER A 95 -13.58 -7.34 2.85
C SER A 95 -12.24 -6.63 2.62
N LEU A 96 -12.15 -5.71 1.65
CA LEU A 96 -10.94 -4.96 1.32
C LEU A 96 -10.96 -3.50 1.81
N ASP A 97 -12.08 -3.00 2.33
CA ASP A 97 -12.20 -1.61 2.82
C ASP A 97 -11.17 -1.31 3.93
N PHE A 98 -10.83 -2.29 4.76
CA PHE A 98 -9.80 -2.12 5.78
C PHE A 98 -8.43 -1.74 5.16
N LEU A 99 -8.06 -2.33 4.02
CA LEU A 99 -6.81 -2.01 3.32
C LEU A 99 -6.83 -0.60 2.73
N SER A 100 -7.98 -0.11 2.28
CA SER A 100 -8.13 1.27 1.82
C SER A 100 -7.78 2.26 2.92
N ARG A 101 -8.23 1.98 4.15
CA ARG A 101 -8.02 2.83 5.34
C ARG A 101 -6.67 2.60 6.00
N TRP A 102 -6.06 1.43 5.76
CA TRP A 102 -4.80 1.07 6.38
C TRP A 102 -3.64 1.94 5.85
N GLN A 103 -3.06 2.73 6.73
CA GLN A 103 -1.95 3.65 6.43
C GLN A 103 -0.57 2.97 6.48
N GLY A 104 -0.51 1.66 6.77
CA GLY A 104 0.75 1.01 7.18
C GLY A 104 1.17 1.47 8.58
N GLU A 105 2.43 1.23 8.94
CA GLU A 105 2.92 1.53 10.28
C GLU A 105 3.25 3.01 10.45
N ARG A 106 2.49 3.66 11.32
CA ARG A 106 2.60 5.09 11.65
C ARG A 106 3.37 5.36 12.95
N PHE A 107 3.90 4.32 13.59
CA PHE A 107 4.63 4.44 14.85
C PHE A 107 6.09 4.02 14.70
N PHE A 108 6.78 4.58 13.71
CA PHE A 108 8.23 4.71 13.82
C PHE A 108 8.49 5.71 14.96
N LYS A 109 8.72 5.23 16.18
CA LYS A 109 9.39 6.06 17.18
C LYS A 109 10.82 6.17 16.67
N PRO A 110 11.25 7.33 16.13
CA PRO A 110 12.61 7.44 15.62
C PRO A 110 13.57 7.02 16.72
N PRO A 111 14.68 6.35 16.36
CA PRO A 111 15.66 5.94 17.35
C PRO A 111 15.98 7.17 18.19
N GLN A 112 15.82 7.05 19.51
CA GLN A 112 16.14 8.11 20.46
C GLN A 112 17.67 8.19 20.56
N VAL A 113 18.32 8.53 19.46
CA VAL A 113 19.73 8.89 19.48
C VAL A 113 19.81 10.20 20.28
N PRO A 114 20.66 10.28 21.31
CA PRO A 114 20.88 11.52 22.03
C PRO A 114 21.29 12.61 21.00
N GLY A 115 20.39 13.56 20.74
CA GLY A 115 20.64 14.68 19.82
C GLY A 115 19.81 14.73 18.53
N PHE A 116 18.97 13.76 18.19
CA PHE A 116 18.06 13.86 17.04
C PHE A 116 16.60 13.97 17.50
N SER A 117 16.03 15.18 17.42
CA SER A 117 14.62 15.43 17.71
C SER A 117 13.83 15.62 16.42
N ALA A 118 12.89 14.71 16.15
CA ALA A 118 11.99 14.77 14.99
C ALA A 118 10.95 15.91 15.05
N THR A 119 11.01 16.76 16.07
CA THR A 119 10.09 17.90 16.23
C THR A 119 10.43 19.08 15.30
N HIS A 120 11.57 19.06 14.59
CA HIS A 120 11.96 20.16 13.70
C HIS A 120 11.51 20.01 12.22
N VAL A 121 10.80 18.94 11.83
CA VAL A 121 10.41 18.72 10.42
C VAL A 121 8.90 18.78 10.17
N LEU A 122 8.12 19.26 11.13
CA LEU A 122 6.70 19.60 10.91
C LEU A 122 6.48 21.10 11.12
N GLY A 123 7.03 21.88 10.19
CA GLY A 123 6.96 23.34 10.28
C GLY A 123 7.45 24.05 9.02
N GLN A 124 7.10 23.57 7.83
CA GLN A 124 7.12 24.40 6.62
C GLN A 124 6.22 23.80 5.55
N ALA A 125 4.95 24.21 5.59
CA ALA A 125 4.15 24.29 4.38
C ALA A 125 4.79 25.37 3.48
N ALA A 126 5.40 24.96 2.37
CA ALA A 126 5.86 25.88 1.34
C ALA A 126 5.49 25.32 -0.04
N LYS A 127 4.31 25.76 -0.50
CA LYS A 127 4.05 26.33 -1.84
C LYS A 127 4.72 25.67 -3.06
N VAL A 128 3.85 25.06 -3.87
CA VAL A 128 3.93 24.63 -5.29
C VAL A 128 4.91 25.43 -6.18
N PRO A 129 5.37 24.84 -7.29
CA PRO A 129 5.18 25.53 -8.56
C PRO A 129 4.47 24.67 -9.61
N THR A 130 3.25 25.09 -9.94
CA THR A 130 2.51 24.81 -11.16
C THR A 130 3.36 25.20 -12.37
N ALA A 131 3.62 24.26 -13.26
CA ALA A 131 4.23 24.53 -14.56
C ALA A 131 3.23 25.28 -15.47
N PRO A 132 3.61 26.40 -16.11
CA PRO A 132 2.79 27.01 -17.14
C PRO A 132 3.02 26.32 -18.50
N LEU A 133 1.93 25.89 -19.13
CA LEU A 133 1.86 25.69 -20.58
C LEU A 133 2.10 27.03 -21.27
N THR A 134 3.19 27.17 -22.04
CA THR A 134 3.21 28.00 -23.26
C THR A 134 4.33 27.54 -24.19
N SER A 135 3.96 27.11 -25.40
CA SER A 135 4.84 26.90 -26.54
C SER A 135 5.43 28.23 -27.05
N PRO A 136 6.54 28.18 -27.81
CA PRO A 136 6.67 29.10 -28.93
C PRO A 136 7.03 28.38 -30.24
N LEU A 137 6.12 28.48 -31.21
CA LEU A 137 6.50 28.50 -32.63
C LEU A 137 7.37 29.74 -32.89
N LYS A 138 8.57 29.58 -33.46
CA LYS A 138 8.95 30.15 -34.78
C LYS A 138 10.46 30.06 -35.10
N ARG A 139 10.69 29.46 -36.28
CA ARG A 139 11.57 29.88 -37.39
C ARG A 139 13.09 29.65 -37.31
N ARG A 140 13.52 28.78 -38.24
CA ARG A 140 14.89 28.55 -38.72
C ARG A 140 15.54 29.83 -39.29
N PRO A 141 16.86 30.03 -39.16
CA PRO A 141 17.63 30.84 -40.09
C PRO A 141 18.26 29.97 -41.20
N ARG A 142 18.31 30.54 -42.41
CA ARG A 142 19.01 30.03 -43.59
C ARG A 142 20.52 30.23 -43.40
N LEU A 143 21.31 29.20 -43.69
CA LEU A 143 22.73 29.36 -43.99
C LEU A 143 22.88 29.48 -45.50
N TRP A 144 23.75 30.41 -45.89
CA TRP A 144 24.06 30.80 -47.26
C TRP A 144 25.01 29.79 -47.89
#